data_AF-A0A7S4NF38-F1
#
_entry.id   AF-A0A7S4NF38-F1
#
_cell.length_a   1.000
_cell.length_b   1.000
_cell.length_c   1.000
_cell.angle_alpha   90.00
_cell.angle_beta   90.00
_cell.angle_gamma   90.00
#
_symmetry.space_group_name_H-M   'P 1'
#
loop_
_entity.id
_entity.type
_entity.pdbx_description
1 polymer ?
#
loop_
_entity_poly.entity_id
_entity_poly.type
_entity_poly.pdbx_seq_one_letter_code
_entity_poly.pdbx_strand_id
1 'polypeptide(L)'
;MFARLLPGLKEVNMSNVQVAQSALSDFAKYCPKLEKLRWDASSGSAFATGQDMQKCENLRELYLDDCNLYVPNTEHEAILFQIEDNDEYCILLHCNSKLERVSLRNATYHLYGKEKERKAFTQSSLMRFARATKNMKWFRSDLSAANIVKLRSKRPGVIFLT
;
A
#
# COMPACT_ATOMS: atom_id res chain seq x y z
N MET A 1 -11.78 -17.74 -3.85
CA MET A 1 -12.70 -18.50 -4.76
C MET A 1 -13.12 -17.71 -6.00
N PHE A 2 -13.62 -16.46 -5.87
CA PHE A 2 -14.07 -15.63 -7.01
C PHE A 2 -12.96 -15.29 -8.04
N ALA A 3 -11.75 -14.98 -7.58
CA ALA A 3 -10.62 -14.62 -8.45
C ALA A 3 -10.27 -15.69 -9.51
N ARG A 4 -10.48 -16.98 -9.20
CA ARG A 4 -10.19 -18.10 -10.12
C ARG A 4 -11.06 -18.10 -11.37
N LEU A 5 -12.23 -17.48 -11.31
CA LEU A 5 -13.18 -17.41 -12.42
C LEU A 5 -12.87 -16.25 -13.37
N LEU A 6 -11.96 -15.36 -13.00
CA LEU A 6 -11.70 -14.11 -13.71
C LEU A 6 -10.21 -13.91 -14.03
N PRO A 7 -9.54 -14.84 -14.75
CA PRO A 7 -8.12 -14.70 -15.07
C PRO A 7 -7.78 -13.47 -15.93
N GLY A 8 -8.78 -12.92 -16.62
CA GLY A 8 -8.68 -11.69 -17.41
C GLY A 8 -8.98 -10.41 -16.65
N LEU A 9 -9.24 -10.45 -15.34
CA LEU A 9 -9.63 -9.29 -14.55
C LEU A 9 -8.51 -8.25 -14.53
N LYS A 10 -8.84 -7.02 -14.95
CA LYS A 10 -7.92 -5.87 -14.95
C LYS A 10 -8.15 -4.93 -13.78
N GLU A 11 -9.40 -4.81 -13.36
CA GLU A 11 -9.77 -3.88 -12.30
C GLU A 11 -10.69 -4.58 -11.32
N VAL A 12 -10.48 -4.34 -10.04
CA VAL A 12 -11.38 -4.83 -8.99
C VAL A 12 -11.52 -3.79 -7.89
N ASN A 13 -12.75 -3.64 -7.43
CA ASN A 13 -13.10 -2.80 -6.29
C ASN A 13 -13.76 -3.67 -5.22
N MET A 14 -13.11 -3.78 -4.07
CA MET A 14 -13.56 -4.51 -2.89
C MET A 14 -13.70 -3.59 -1.68
N SER A 15 -13.87 -2.28 -1.90
CA SER A 15 -14.06 -1.32 -0.83
C SER A 15 -15.30 -1.64 0.01
N ASN A 16 -15.17 -1.50 1.34
CA ASN A 16 -16.22 -1.80 2.32
C ASN A 16 -16.73 -3.26 2.29
N VAL A 17 -16.03 -4.17 1.60
CA VAL A 17 -16.39 -5.59 1.58
C VAL A 17 -15.71 -6.31 2.72
N GLN A 18 -16.48 -7.16 3.42
CA GLN A 18 -15.91 -8.14 4.33
C GLN A 18 -15.28 -9.28 3.53
N VAL A 19 -13.96 -9.33 3.56
CA VAL A 19 -13.16 -10.30 2.81
C VAL A 19 -12.23 -11.05 3.73
N ALA A 20 -11.96 -12.31 3.38
CA ALA A 20 -10.94 -13.09 4.05
C ALA A 20 -9.56 -12.44 3.86
N GLN A 21 -8.66 -12.62 4.83
CA GLN A 21 -7.28 -12.12 4.76
C GLN A 21 -6.56 -12.61 3.49
N SER A 22 -6.86 -13.82 3.02
CA SER A 22 -6.26 -14.41 1.82
C SER A 22 -6.76 -13.82 0.49
N ALA A 23 -7.75 -12.92 0.51
CA ALA A 23 -8.40 -12.45 -0.71
C ALA A 23 -7.44 -11.71 -1.66
N LEU A 24 -6.54 -10.88 -1.11
CA LEU A 24 -5.52 -10.18 -1.90
C LEU A 24 -4.55 -11.16 -2.57
N SER A 25 -4.07 -12.16 -1.82
CA SER A 25 -3.18 -13.19 -2.36
C SER A 25 -3.88 -14.04 -3.43
N ASP A 26 -5.19 -14.28 -3.27
CA ASP A 26 -6.03 -14.95 -4.27
C ASP A 26 -6.10 -14.13 -5.56
N PHE A 27 -6.39 -12.83 -5.49
CA PHE A 27 -6.39 -11.95 -6.66
C PHE A 27 -5.02 -11.89 -7.32
N ALA A 28 -3.94 -11.73 -6.54
CA ALA A 28 -2.58 -11.70 -7.07
C ALA A 28 -2.18 -13.00 -7.76
N LYS A 29 -2.66 -14.14 -7.26
CA LYS A 29 -2.35 -15.46 -7.83
C LYS A 29 -3.17 -15.77 -9.09
N TYR A 30 -4.45 -15.43 -9.11
CA TYR A 30 -5.37 -15.89 -10.17
C TYR A 30 -5.73 -14.81 -11.19
N CYS A 31 -5.46 -13.54 -10.92
CA CYS A 31 -5.73 -12.42 -11.83
C CYS A 31 -4.41 -11.75 -12.28
N PRO A 32 -3.56 -12.40 -13.09
CA PRO A 32 -2.24 -11.87 -13.47
C PRO A 32 -2.30 -10.58 -14.30
N LYS A 33 -3.46 -10.28 -14.89
CA LYS A 33 -3.71 -9.05 -15.67
C LYS A 33 -4.23 -7.89 -14.82
N LEU A 34 -4.26 -8.02 -13.49
CA LEU A 34 -4.79 -6.97 -12.62
C LEU A 34 -3.89 -5.73 -12.67
N GLU A 35 -4.49 -4.61 -13.07
CA GLU A 35 -3.87 -3.30 -13.23
C GLU A 35 -4.31 -2.32 -12.14
N LYS A 36 -5.54 -2.49 -11.62
CA LYS A 36 -6.15 -1.60 -10.63
C LYS A 36 -6.82 -2.37 -9.52
N LEU A 37 -6.44 -2.05 -8.29
CA LEU A 37 -6.99 -2.62 -7.08
C LEU A 37 -7.47 -1.52 -6.15
N ARG A 38 -8.75 -1.56 -5.81
CA ARG A 38 -9.35 -0.69 -4.81
C ARG A 38 -9.85 -1.50 -3.63
N TRP A 39 -9.34 -1.17 -2.45
CA TRP A 39 -9.50 -1.96 -1.23
C TRP A 39 -9.87 -1.12 0.00
N ASP A 40 -10.35 0.11 -0.22
CA ASP A 40 -10.61 1.08 0.86
C ASP A 40 -11.56 0.54 1.94
N ALA A 41 -11.27 0.83 3.20
CA ALA A 41 -12.07 0.44 4.36
C ALA A 41 -12.44 -1.07 4.41
N SER A 42 -11.65 -1.94 3.78
CA SER A 42 -11.89 -3.38 3.80
C SER A 42 -11.48 -3.99 5.15
N SER A 43 -12.20 -5.04 5.57
CA SER A 43 -11.90 -5.76 6.81
C SER A 43 -10.68 -6.68 6.71
N GLY A 44 -10.28 -7.06 5.50
CA GLY A 44 -9.14 -7.93 5.27
C GLY A 44 -7.83 -7.14 5.33
N SER A 45 -6.99 -7.42 6.31
CA SER A 45 -5.71 -6.73 6.46
C SER A 45 -4.70 -7.17 5.41
N ALA A 46 -4.31 -6.23 4.55
CA ALA A 46 -3.15 -6.37 3.69
C ALA A 46 -1.87 -6.28 4.52
N PHE A 47 -0.84 -7.05 4.19
CA PHE A 47 0.48 -6.82 4.77
C PHE A 47 1.01 -5.43 4.38
N ALA A 48 1.55 -4.69 5.36
CA ALA A 48 2.11 -3.36 5.14
C ALA A 48 3.26 -3.35 4.11
N THR A 49 3.98 -4.48 3.95
CA THR A 49 5.03 -4.66 2.94
C THR A 49 4.48 -4.91 1.53
N GLY A 50 3.18 -5.13 1.37
CA GLY A 50 2.55 -5.44 0.08
C GLY A 50 2.76 -6.88 -0.40
N GLN A 51 3.26 -7.80 0.45
CA GLN A 51 3.59 -9.16 0.02
C GLN A 51 2.40 -9.96 -0.55
N ASP A 52 1.17 -9.65 -0.14
CA ASP A 52 -0.03 -10.27 -0.72
C ASP A 52 -0.19 -9.99 -2.21
N MET A 53 0.33 -8.85 -2.66
CA MET A 53 0.18 -8.32 -4.01
C MET A 53 1.45 -8.49 -4.85
N GLN A 54 2.46 -9.20 -4.34
CA GLN A 54 3.76 -9.34 -5.02
C GLN A 54 3.67 -9.98 -6.42
N LYS A 55 2.61 -10.78 -6.65
CA LYS A 55 2.35 -11.45 -7.93
C LYS A 55 1.54 -10.61 -8.91
N CYS A 56 1.02 -9.46 -8.48
CA CYS A 56 0.31 -8.52 -9.37
C CYS A 56 1.32 -7.72 -10.20
N GLU A 57 2.02 -8.37 -11.13
CA GLU A 57 3.08 -7.74 -11.91
C GLU A 57 2.60 -6.59 -12.80
N ASN A 58 1.30 -6.46 -13.04
CA ASN A 58 0.71 -5.39 -13.84
C ASN A 58 0.03 -4.31 -13.00
N LEU A 59 0.10 -4.38 -11.67
CA LEU A 59 -0.59 -3.43 -10.79
C LEU A 59 0.03 -2.04 -10.91
N ARG A 60 -0.79 -1.09 -11.34
CA ARG A 60 -0.42 0.32 -11.57
C ARG A 60 -1.19 1.26 -10.65
N GLU A 61 -2.41 0.89 -10.26
CA GLU A 61 -3.23 1.69 -9.36
C GLU A 61 -3.62 0.90 -8.11
N LEU A 62 -3.33 1.47 -6.94
CA LEU A 62 -3.61 0.86 -5.65
C LEU A 62 -4.27 1.86 -4.69
N TYR A 63 -5.46 1.53 -4.21
CA TYR A 63 -6.21 2.35 -3.27
C TYR A 63 -6.45 1.55 -1.99
N LEU A 64 -5.96 2.09 -0.88
CA LEU A 64 -5.97 1.51 0.45
C LEU A 64 -6.38 2.57 1.49
N ASP A 65 -7.29 3.48 1.10
CA ASP A 65 -7.77 4.52 2.02
C ASP A 65 -8.52 3.85 3.19
N ASP A 66 -8.39 4.40 4.39
CA ASP A 66 -9.05 3.91 5.62
C ASP A 66 -8.77 2.43 5.96
N CYS A 67 -7.70 1.85 5.42
CA CYS A 67 -7.32 0.46 5.67
C CYS A 67 -6.52 0.31 6.97
N ASN A 68 -6.61 -0.87 7.59
CA ASN A 68 -5.75 -1.27 8.71
C ASN A 68 -4.82 -2.40 8.26
N LEU A 69 -3.59 -2.04 7.91
CA LEU A 69 -2.58 -2.95 7.39
C LEU A 69 -1.92 -3.76 8.51
N TYR A 70 -1.43 -4.93 8.15
CA TYR A 70 -0.82 -5.88 9.09
C TYR A 70 0.70 -5.82 9.04
N VAL A 71 1.32 -5.76 10.22
CA VAL A 71 2.78 -5.82 10.41
C VAL A 71 3.09 -7.02 11.32
N PRO A 72 3.92 -7.99 10.88
CA PRO A 72 4.07 -9.26 11.59
C PRO A 72 4.57 -9.14 13.04
N ASN A 73 5.56 -8.28 13.26
CA ASN A 73 6.22 -8.14 14.55
C ASN A 73 6.90 -6.76 14.67
N THR A 74 7.43 -6.47 15.86
CA THR A 74 8.08 -5.20 16.19
C THR A 74 9.38 -4.96 15.42
N GLU A 75 10.07 -6.01 14.98
CA GLU A 75 11.27 -5.89 14.14
C GLU A 75 10.90 -5.34 12.75
N HIS A 76 9.85 -5.88 12.13
CA HIS A 76 9.33 -5.36 10.86
C HIS A 76 8.79 -3.94 11.01
N GLU A 77 8.14 -3.63 12.13
CA GLU A 77 7.71 -2.27 12.46
C GLU A 77 8.89 -1.30 12.51
N ALA A 78 9.97 -1.67 13.20
CA ALA A 78 11.17 -0.83 13.31
C ALA A 78 11.80 -0.58 11.93
N ILE A 79 11.95 -1.62 11.11
CA ILE A 79 12.53 -1.52 9.77
C ILE A 79 11.68 -0.61 8.86
N LEU A 80 10.36 -0.78 8.86
CA LEU A 80 9.45 -0.04 7.99
C LEU A 80 9.24 1.41 8.42
N PHE A 81 9.28 1.69 9.72
CA PHE A 81 8.79 2.98 10.25
C PHE A 81 9.79 3.78 11.09
N GLN A 82 10.85 3.16 11.63
CA GLN A 82 11.77 3.81 12.59
C GLN A 82 13.19 4.00 12.04
N ILE A 83 13.68 3.12 11.17
CA ILE A 83 15.02 3.28 10.59
C ILE A 83 15.02 4.44 9.60
N GLU A 84 15.76 5.49 9.94
CA GLU A 84 16.03 6.62 9.04
C GLU A 84 17.09 6.24 8.00
N ASP A 85 17.06 6.86 6.82
CA ASP A 85 18.07 6.72 5.74
C ASP A 85 18.18 5.40 4.97
N ASN A 86 17.18 4.51 5.03
CA ASN A 86 17.12 3.35 4.14
C ASN A 86 15.87 3.37 3.23
N ASP A 87 16.00 3.78 1.98
CA ASP A 87 14.86 3.76 1.03
C ASP A 87 14.56 2.35 0.48
N GLU A 88 15.39 1.34 0.76
CA GLU A 88 15.19 -0.05 0.28
C GLU A 88 14.02 -0.75 1.00
N TYR A 89 13.75 -0.42 2.25
CA TYR A 89 12.71 -1.06 3.05
C TYR A 89 11.56 -0.10 3.37
N CYS A 90 10.57 0.01 2.50
CA CYS A 90 9.40 0.86 2.73
C CYS A 90 8.10 0.06 2.76
N ILE A 91 7.00 0.72 3.11
CA ILE A 91 5.66 0.16 2.91
C ILE A 91 5.45 -0.21 1.45
N LEU A 92 4.65 -1.24 1.20
CA LEU A 92 4.33 -1.76 -0.14
C LEU A 92 5.58 -2.15 -0.96
N LEU A 93 6.72 -2.43 -0.30
CA LEU A 93 7.98 -2.84 -0.91
C LEU A 93 7.80 -3.87 -2.03
N HIS A 94 7.00 -4.91 -1.79
CA HIS A 94 6.89 -6.03 -2.73
C HIS A 94 5.95 -5.78 -3.91
N CYS A 95 5.27 -4.64 -3.96
CA CYS A 95 4.35 -4.32 -5.04
C CYS A 95 4.48 -2.88 -5.58
N ASN A 96 5.55 -2.16 -5.24
CA ASN A 96 5.71 -0.75 -5.62
C ASN A 96 6.37 -0.52 -6.99
N SER A 97 6.91 -1.55 -7.63
CA SER A 97 7.79 -1.39 -8.80
C SER A 97 7.10 -0.78 -10.02
N LYS A 98 5.79 -1.02 -10.22
CA LYS A 98 5.00 -0.48 -11.34
C LYS A 98 3.88 0.47 -10.92
N LEU A 99 3.77 0.80 -9.64
CA LEU A 99 2.70 1.69 -9.17
C LEU A 99 2.88 3.09 -9.74
N GLU A 100 1.81 3.59 -10.37
CA GLU A 100 1.69 4.93 -10.90
C GLU A 100 0.77 5.79 -10.03
N ARG A 101 -0.23 5.18 -9.40
CA ARG A 101 -1.20 5.87 -8.54
C ARG A 101 -1.42 5.10 -7.26
N VAL A 102 -1.18 5.78 -6.14
CA VAL A 102 -1.33 5.17 -4.80
C VAL A 102 -2.14 6.09 -3.89
N SER A 103 -3.07 5.50 -3.16
CA SER A 103 -3.86 6.17 -2.13
C SER A 103 -3.76 5.40 -0.82
N LEU A 104 -3.29 6.08 0.22
CA LEU A 104 -3.09 5.57 1.59
C LEU A 104 -3.63 6.58 2.62
N ARG A 105 -4.68 7.33 2.29
CA ARG A 105 -5.23 8.36 3.18
C ARG A 105 -5.90 7.70 4.37
N ASN A 106 -5.62 8.20 5.57
CA ASN A 106 -6.09 7.64 6.84
C ASN A 106 -5.77 6.14 7.01
N ALA A 107 -4.78 5.63 6.28
CA ALA A 107 -4.36 4.25 6.42
C ALA A 107 -3.57 4.09 7.73
N THR A 108 -3.84 2.98 8.42
CA THR A 108 -3.22 2.64 9.69
C THR A 108 -2.58 1.26 9.59
N TYR A 109 -1.83 0.87 10.62
CA TYR A 109 -1.34 -0.49 10.77
C TYR A 109 -1.48 -0.99 12.19
N HIS A 110 -1.38 -2.31 12.37
CA HIS A 110 -1.34 -2.97 13.66
C HIS A 110 -0.33 -4.13 13.65
N LEU A 111 0.05 -4.57 14.84
CA LEU A 111 0.88 -5.76 15.04
C LEU A 111 0.03 -7.01 15.24
N TYR A 112 0.62 -8.19 15.05
CA TYR A 112 -0.03 -9.47 15.35
C TYR A 112 -0.58 -9.53 16.78
N GLY A 113 -1.86 -9.90 16.91
CA GLY A 113 -2.56 -9.98 18.19
C GLY A 113 -2.90 -8.61 18.80
N LYS A 114 -2.72 -7.52 18.04
CA LYS A 114 -2.95 -6.13 18.46
C LYS A 114 -3.87 -5.38 17.50
N GLU A 115 -4.87 -6.06 16.94
CA GLU A 115 -5.77 -5.54 15.89
C GLU A 115 -6.54 -4.27 16.32
N LYS A 116 -6.72 -4.09 17.62
CA LYS A 116 -7.36 -2.90 18.22
C LYS A 116 -6.39 -1.72 18.39
N GLU A 117 -5.08 -1.96 18.40
CA GLU A 117 -4.05 -0.92 18.55
C GLU A 117 -3.62 -0.40 17.17
N ARG A 118 -4.49 0.39 16.53
CA ARG A 118 -4.18 1.00 15.24
C ARG A 118 -3.17 2.14 15.40
N LYS A 119 -2.11 2.12 14.62
CA LYS A 119 -1.08 3.16 14.54
C LYS A 119 -1.12 3.83 13.18
N ALA A 120 -1.00 5.15 13.15
CA ALA A 120 -0.87 5.89 11.90
C ALA A 120 0.53 5.67 11.29
N PHE A 121 0.63 5.72 9.97
CA PHE A 121 1.93 5.74 9.30
C PHE A 121 2.73 6.99 9.70
N THR A 122 4.02 6.79 10.00
CA THR A 122 4.91 7.92 10.30
C THR A 122 5.15 8.73 9.03
N GLN A 123 5.36 10.04 9.18
CA GLN A 123 5.69 10.92 8.06
C GLN A 123 6.95 10.45 7.32
N SER A 124 7.97 9.97 8.04
CA SER A 124 9.19 9.41 7.47
C SER A 124 8.90 8.19 6.59
N SER A 125 8.03 7.28 7.02
CA SER A 125 7.67 6.08 6.24
C SER A 125 6.93 6.41 4.93
N LEU A 126 5.97 7.35 4.98
CA LEU A 126 5.27 7.82 3.78
C LEU A 126 6.23 8.52 2.82
N MET A 127 7.16 9.33 3.34
CA MET A 127 8.20 9.96 2.53
C MET A 127 9.16 8.94 1.90
N ARG A 128 9.57 7.90 2.63
CA ARG A 128 10.43 6.81 2.12
C ARG A 128 9.74 6.09 0.96
N PHE A 129 8.49 5.69 1.15
CA PHE A 129 7.68 5.08 0.08
C PHE A 129 7.56 5.98 -1.14
N ALA A 130 7.29 7.27 -0.91
CA ALA A 130 7.20 8.25 -1.98
C ALA A 130 8.52 8.46 -2.71
N ARG A 131 9.69 8.19 -2.12
CA ARG A 131 10.99 8.21 -2.82
C ARG A 131 11.28 6.90 -3.55
N ALA A 132 10.99 5.76 -2.92
CA ALA A 132 11.28 4.44 -3.45
C ALA A 132 10.45 4.07 -4.70
N THR A 133 9.21 4.58 -4.81
CA THR A 133 8.26 4.18 -5.87
C THR A 133 8.52 4.93 -7.19
N LYS A 134 9.54 4.53 -7.96
CA LYS A 134 10.07 5.30 -9.11
C LYS A 134 9.04 5.70 -10.17
N ASN A 135 8.05 4.85 -10.45
CA ASN A 135 7.03 5.09 -11.49
C ASN A 135 5.81 5.90 -11.02
N MET A 136 5.76 6.24 -9.73
CA MET A 136 4.62 6.96 -9.16
C MET A 136 4.44 8.34 -9.81
N LYS A 137 3.18 8.66 -10.13
CA LYS A 137 2.71 9.93 -10.70
C LYS A 137 1.69 10.60 -9.79
N TRP A 138 0.89 9.83 -9.06
CA TRP A 138 -0.08 10.33 -8.08
C TRP A 138 0.11 9.64 -6.73
N PHE A 139 0.21 10.44 -5.68
CA PHE A 139 0.27 9.93 -4.32
C PHE A 139 -0.66 10.69 -3.39
N ARG A 140 -1.66 10.00 -2.85
CA ARG A 140 -2.55 10.53 -1.81
C ARG A 140 -2.24 9.87 -0.48
N SER A 141 -1.95 10.67 0.55
CA SER A 141 -1.64 10.19 1.89
C SER A 141 -1.80 11.30 2.92
N ASP A 142 -1.59 10.97 4.19
CA ASP A 142 -1.60 11.94 5.30
C ASP A 142 -0.25 12.67 5.45
N LEU A 143 0.53 12.80 4.37
CA LEU A 143 1.75 13.61 4.38
C LEU A 143 1.42 15.07 4.72
N SER A 144 2.21 15.65 5.63
CA SER A 144 2.11 17.07 5.95
C SER A 144 2.48 17.94 4.75
N ALA A 145 1.91 19.14 4.67
CA ALA A 145 2.23 20.10 3.62
C ALA A 145 3.74 20.39 3.51
N ALA A 146 4.43 20.50 4.66
CA ALA A 146 5.88 20.70 4.69
C ALA A 146 6.65 19.54 4.05
N ASN A 147 6.23 18.29 4.28
CA ASN A 147 6.86 17.12 3.67
C ASN A 147 6.53 16.99 2.18
N ILE A 148 5.32 17.37 1.77
CA ILE A 148 4.96 17.48 0.35
C ILE A 148 5.87 18.47 -0.36
N VAL A 149 6.12 19.65 0.22
CA VAL A 149 7.07 20.65 -0.34
C VAL A 149 8.47 20.06 -0.49
N LYS A 150 8.98 19.35 0.53
CA LYS A 150 10.28 18.66 0.47
C LYS A 150 10.34 17.56 -0.59
N LEU A 151 9.24 16.83 -0.81
CA LEU A 151 9.19 15.77 -1.83
C LEU A 151 9.11 16.33 -3.24
N ARG A 152 8.40 17.44 -3.46
CA ARG A 152 8.28 18.08 -4.77
C ARG A 152 9.62 18.53 -5.35
N SER A 153 10.57 18.98 -4.51
CA SER A 153 11.91 19.33 -4.99
C SER A 153 12.70 18.11 -5.49
N LYS A 154 12.46 16.92 -4.91
CA LYS A 154 13.10 15.66 -5.32
C LYS A 154 12.34 14.92 -6.41
N ARG A 155 11.02 15.11 -6.50
CA ARG A 155 10.11 14.41 -7.40
C ARG A 155 9.08 15.37 -8.01
N PRO A 156 9.50 16.29 -8.89
CA PRO A 156 8.62 17.32 -9.45
C PRO A 156 7.50 16.77 -10.34
N GLY A 157 7.67 15.58 -10.92
CA GLY A 157 6.66 14.91 -11.74
C GLY A 157 5.54 14.20 -10.97
N VAL A 158 5.56 14.24 -9.64
CA VAL A 158 4.55 13.57 -8.80
C VAL A 158 3.52 14.57 -8.27
N ILE A 159 2.26 14.25 -8.49
CA ILE A 159 1.12 14.97 -7.91
C ILE A 159 0.82 14.39 -6.52
N PHE A 160 1.10 15.18 -5.50
CA PHE A 160 0.77 14.87 -4.11
C PHE A 160 -0.60 15.43 -3.74
N LEU A 161 -1.46 14.58 -3.18
CA LEU A 161 -2.83 14.87 -2.75
C LEU A 161 -2.96 14.58 -1.25
N THR A 162 -3.80 15.35 -0.56
CA THR A 162 -4.14 15.15 0.86
C THR A 162 -5.55 14.60 1.05
#